data_AF-A0A7K2X2H3-F1
#
_entry.id   AF-A0A7K2X2H3-F1
#
_cell.length_a   1.000
_cell.length_b   1.000
_cell.length_c   1.000
_cell.angle_alpha   90.00
_cell.angle_beta   90.00
_cell.angle_gamma   90.00
#
_symmetry.space_group_name_H-M   'P 1'
#
loop_
_entity.id
_entity.type
_entity.pdbx_description
1 polymer ?
#
loop_
_entity_poly.entity_id
_entity_poly.type
_entity_poly.pdbx_seq_one_letter_code
_entity_poly.pdbx_strand_id
1 'polypeptide(L)'
;MKILLSGTASDSHTWNLVYLGLFLEELGHEVVGLGPCVDAELLAAACLRHAPDAVVLSSVNGHGYRDGLTAVRRLRAEPALA
;
A
#
# COMPACT_ATOMS: atom_id res chain seq x y z
N MET A 1 -14.40 5.03 -2.29
CA MET A 1 -13.58 4.38 -1.26
C MET A 1 -12.28 5.15 -1.16
N LYS A 2 -11.73 5.22 0.04
CA LYS A 2 -10.39 5.74 0.29
C LYS A 2 -9.39 4.60 0.22
N ILE A 3 -8.46 4.67 -0.71
CA ILE A 3 -7.49 3.61 -1.00
C ILE A 3 -6.10 4.10 -0.67
N LEU A 4 -5.37 3.31 0.11
CA LEU A 4 -3.95 3.53 0.34
C LEU A 4 -3.16 2.69 -0.67
N LEU A 5 -2.43 3.35 -1.57
CA LEU A 5 -1.63 2.72 -2.63
C LEU A 5 -0.14 2.79 -2.27
N SER A 6 0.53 1.65 -2.29
CA SER A 6 1.93 1.56 -1.87
C SER A 6 2.73 0.54 -2.68
N GLY A 7 4.02 0.81 -2.89
CA GLY A 7 5.00 -0.21 -3.23
C GLY A 7 5.30 -1.11 -2.02
N THR A 8 6.12 -2.13 -2.24
CA THR A 8 6.63 -3.01 -1.18
C THR A 8 8.06 -2.62 -0.78
N ALA A 9 8.52 -3.05 0.40
CA ALA A 9 9.74 -2.56 1.04
C ALA A 9 11.01 -2.64 0.18
N SER A 10 11.15 -3.69 -0.65
CA SER A 10 12.30 -3.86 -1.54
C SER A 10 12.06 -3.43 -2.98
N ASP A 11 10.90 -2.85 -3.31
CA ASP A 11 10.50 -2.56 -4.67
C ASP A 11 10.58 -1.06 -5.00
N SER A 12 11.56 -0.70 -5.83
CA SER A 12 11.81 0.68 -6.28
C SER A 12 11.04 1.08 -7.54
N HIS A 13 10.24 0.19 -8.13
CA HIS A 13 9.50 0.48 -9.36
C HIS A 13 8.31 1.40 -9.06
N THR A 14 8.15 2.43 -9.90
CA THR A 14 7.16 3.50 -9.68
C THR A 14 6.07 3.58 -10.73
N TRP A 15 6.33 3.14 -11.97
CA TRP A 15 5.37 3.28 -13.07
C TRP A 15 4.06 2.53 -12.83
N ASN A 16 4.14 1.34 -12.24
CA ASN A 16 2.99 0.58 -11.75
C ASN A 16 2.17 1.37 -10.72
N LEU A 17 2.82 2.10 -9.80
CA LEU A 17 2.12 2.92 -8.81
C LEU A 17 1.46 4.15 -9.44
N VAL A 18 2.14 4.81 -10.39
CA VAL A 18 1.55 5.94 -11.13
C VAL A 18 0.32 5.49 -11.90
N TYR A 19 0.43 4.39 -12.64
CA TYR A 19 -0.69 3.83 -13.39
C TYR A 19 -1.87 3.44 -12.48
N LEU A 20 -1.61 2.69 -11.40
CA LEU A 20 -2.65 2.27 -10.46
C LEU A 20 -3.30 3.48 -9.78
N GLY A 21 -2.55 4.53 -9.45
CA GLY A 21 -3.09 5.77 -8.90
C GLY A 21 -4.10 6.40 -9.85
N LEU A 22 -3.69 6.66 -11.09
CA LEU A 22 -4.57 7.23 -12.13
C LEU A 22 -5.80 6.36 -12.38
N PHE A 23 -5.62 5.04 -12.49
CA PHE A 23 -6.72 4.11 -12.74
C PHE A 23 -7.75 4.08 -11.60
N LEU A 24 -7.29 4.07 -10.35
CA LEU A 24 -8.19 4.08 -9.19
C LEU A 24 -8.91 5.43 -9.02
N GLU A 25 -8.22 6.54 -9.30
CA GLU A 25 -8.81 7.88 -9.31
C GLU A 25 -9.86 8.02 -10.42
N GLU A 26 -9.60 7.49 -11.62
CA GLU A 26 -10.56 7.48 -12.75
C GLU A 26 -11.83 6.69 -12.41
N LEU A 27 -11.71 5.62 -11.61
CA LEU A 27 -12.85 4.88 -11.06
C LEU A 27 -13.59 5.61 -9.92
N GLY A 28 -13.19 6.83 -9.56
CA GLY A 28 -13.83 7.66 -8.55
C GLY A 28 -13.41 7.34 -7.11
N HIS A 29 -12.25 6.72 -6.89
CA HIS A 29 -11.70 6.50 -5.56
C HIS A 29 -10.83 7.67 -5.09
N GLU A 30 -10.79 7.92 -3.78
CA GLU A 30 -9.81 8.82 -3.17
C GLU A 30 -8.53 8.02 -2.93
N VAL A 31 -7.42 8.38 -3.56
CA VAL A 31 -6.17 7.63 -3.48
C VAL A 31 -5.12 8.37 -2.66
N VAL A 32 -4.54 7.70 -1.67
CA VAL A 32 -3.37 8.16 -0.94
C VAL A 32 -2.18 7.31 -1.36
N GLY A 33 -1.26 7.89 -2.14
CA GLY A 33 -0.04 7.21 -2.59
C GLY A 33 1.12 7.36 -1.60
N LEU A 34 1.73 6.24 -1.19
CA LEU A 34 2.93 6.24 -0.34
C LEU A 34 4.24 6.14 -1.12
N GLY A 35 4.18 5.79 -2.42
CA GLY A 35 5.35 5.61 -3.27
C GLY A 35 6.01 4.24 -3.14
N PRO A 36 7.21 4.08 -3.72
CA PRO A 36 7.97 2.82 -3.71
C PRO A 36 8.73 2.60 -2.39
N CYS A 37 9.29 1.41 -2.20
CA CYS A 37 10.17 1.06 -1.07
C CYS A 37 9.56 1.33 0.32
N VAL A 38 8.25 1.14 0.48
CA VAL A 38 7.54 1.40 1.74
C VAL A 38 7.64 0.19 2.66
N ASP A 39 8.19 0.41 3.85
CA ASP A 39 8.24 -0.62 4.90
C ASP A 39 6.90 -0.81 5.62
N ALA A 40 6.82 -1.89 6.39
CA ALA A 40 5.57 -2.28 7.05
C ALA A 40 5.15 -1.31 8.18
N GLU A 41 6.10 -0.60 8.81
CA GLU A 41 5.78 0.36 9.88
C GLU A 41 5.22 1.65 9.30
N LEU A 42 5.82 2.17 8.22
CA LEU A 42 5.31 3.32 7.49
C LEU A 42 3.92 3.03 6.93
N LEU A 43 3.71 1.83 6.37
CA LEU A 43 2.40 1.40 5.89
C LEU A 43 1.36 1.38 7.02
N ALA A 44 1.69 0.81 8.19
CA ALA A 44 0.79 0.76 9.34
C ALA A 44 0.46 2.16 9.87
N ALA A 45 1.46 3.03 10.00
CA ALA A 45 1.27 4.41 10.41
C ALA A 45 0.37 5.19 9.45
N ALA A 46 0.51 4.95 8.14
CA ALA A 46 -0.36 5.54 7.13
C ALA A 46 -1.79 5.00 7.21
N CYS A 47 -1.98 3.70 7.44
CA CYS A 47 -3.31 3.11 7.64
C CYS A 47 -4.01 3.75 8.85
N LEU A 48 -3.33 3.88 9.98
CA LEU A 48 -3.86 4.53 11.18
C LEU A 48 -4.21 6.01 10.94
N ARG A 49 -3.38 6.73 10.18
CA ARG A 49 -3.57 8.15 9.87
C ARG A 49 -4.75 8.39 8.95
N HIS A 50 -4.87 7.58 7.90
CA HIS A 50 -5.79 7.84 6.80
C HIS A 50 -7.10 7.06 6.91
N ALA A 51 -7.15 6.01 7.72
CA ALA A 51 -8.26 5.07 7.85
C ALA A 51 -8.82 4.63 6.48
N PRO A 52 -8.00 4.03 5.61
CA PRO A 52 -8.44 3.64 4.28
C PRO A 52 -9.42 2.46 4.33
N ASP A 53 -10.34 2.40 3.36
CA ASP A 53 -11.24 1.27 3.17
C ASP A 53 -10.49 0.05 2.58
N ALA A 54 -9.40 0.30 1.85
CA ALA A 54 -8.58 -0.74 1.23
C ALA A 54 -7.10 -0.32 1.12
N VAL A 55 -6.21 -1.31 1.18
CA VAL A 55 -4.78 -1.16 0.91
C VAL A 55 -4.42 -1.93 -0.35
N VAL A 56 -3.77 -1.26 -1.30
CA VAL A 56 -3.26 -1.85 -2.53
C VAL A 56 -1.73 -1.87 -2.48
N LEU A 57 -1.16 -3.07 -2.47
CA LEU A 57 0.28 -3.28 -2.51
C LEU A 57 0.70 -3.69 -3.93
N SER A 58 1.54 -2.89 -4.57
CA SER A 58 2.12 -3.22 -5.86
C SER A 58 3.53 -3.78 -5.70
N SER A 59 3.81 -4.88 -6.38
CA SER A 59 5.15 -5.46 -6.50
C SER A 59 5.36 -6.00 -7.91
N VAL A 60 6.49 -5.66 -8.50
CA VAL A 60 6.95 -6.14 -9.82
C VAL A 60 8.40 -6.62 -9.80
N ASN A 61 9.06 -6.60 -8.63
CA ASN A 61 10.42 -7.11 -8.43
C ASN A 61 10.51 -8.61 -8.07
N GLY A 62 9.38 -9.32 -8.03
CA GLY A 62 9.32 -10.75 -7.68
C GLY A 62 9.27 -11.06 -6.18
N HIS A 63 9.29 -10.05 -5.30
CA HIS A 63 9.25 -10.25 -3.84
C HIS A 63 7.86 -10.10 -3.21
N GLY A 64 6.81 -9.96 -4.03
CA GLY A 64 5.44 -9.69 -3.56
C GLY A 64 4.95 -10.64 -2.45
N TYR A 65 5.29 -11.93 -2.52
CA TYR A 65 4.93 -12.88 -1.45
C TYR A 65 5.64 -12.54 -0.12
N ARG A 66 6.96 -12.35 -0.13
CA ARG A 66 7.76 -12.11 1.08
C ARG A 66 7.43 -10.75 1.70
N ASP A 67 7.49 -9.70 0.90
CA ASP A 67 7.34 -8.33 1.38
C ASP A 67 5.86 -8.04 1.68
N GLY A 68 4.95 -8.52 0.84
CA GLY A 68 3.50 -8.40 1.07
C GLY A 68 3.04 -9.15 2.32
N LEU A 69 3.56 -10.36 2.57
CA LEU A 69 3.21 -11.10 3.80
C LEU A 69 3.76 -10.41 5.06
N THR A 70 4.93 -9.79 4.98
CA THR A 70 5.47 -8.96 6.06
C THR A 70 4.54 -7.78 6.36
N ALA A 71 4.11 -7.05 5.32
CA ALA A 71 3.16 -5.95 5.44
C ALA A 71 1.82 -6.40 6.06
N VAL A 72 1.20 -7.45 5.53
CA VAL A 72 -0.09 -7.96 6.03
C VAL A 72 -0.01 -8.40 7.50
N ARG A 73 1.08 -9.08 7.89
CA ARG A 73 1.28 -9.49 9.29
C ARG A 73 1.35 -8.29 10.22
N ARG A 74 2.07 -7.23 9.84
CA ARG A 74 2.19 -6.02 10.65
C ARG A 74 0.87 -5.28 10.78
N LEU A 75 0.10 -5.15 9.69
CA LEU A 75 -1.23 -4.54 9.73
C LEU A 75 -2.19 -5.32 10.63
N ARG A 76 -2.20 -6.66 10.52
CA ARG A 76 -3.05 -7.51 11.37
C ARG A 76 -2.64 -7.55 12.83
N ALA A 77 -1.40 -7.19 13.15
CA ALA A 77 -0.93 -7.07 14.52
C ALA A 77 -1.35 -5.75 15.19
N GLU A 78 -1.94 -4.81 14.43
CA GLU A 78 -2.41 -3.52 14.94
C GLU A 78 -3.90 -3.60 15.35
N PRO A 79 -4.23 -3.58 16.65
CA PRO A 79 -5.62 -3.73 17.09
C PRO A 79 -6.54 -2.60 16.62
N ALA A 80 -6.00 -1.40 16.37
CA ALA A 80 -6.77 -0.27 15.87
C ALA A 80 -7.12 -0.38 14.37
N LEU A 81 -6.60 -1.38 13.65
CA LEU A 81 -6.91 -1.67 12.25
C LEU A 81 -7.80 -2.94 12.09
N ALA A 82 -8.32 -3.48 13.19
CA ALA A 82 -9.15 -4.69 13.23
C ALA A 82 -10.62 -4.44 12.94
#